data_AF-M3XIR2-F1
#
_entry.id   AF-M3XIR2-F1
#
_cell.length_a   1.000
_cell.length_b   1.000
_cell.length_c   1.000
_cell.angle_alpha   90.00
_cell.angle_beta   90.00
_cell.angle_gamma   90.00
#
_symmetry.space_group_name_H-M   'P 1'
#
loop_
_entity.id
_entity.type
_entity.pdbx_description
1 polymer ?
#
loop_
_entity_poly.entity_id
_entity_poly.type
_entity_poly.pdbx_seq_one_letter_code
_entity_poly.pdbx_strand_id
1 'polypeptide(L)'
;MGNVLKNAPAQSGDSNPAPTGAENDILVALCDYPSPDISEPIFRLGEKLRIISQEGGWWRVISFITRRENYIPGNCVAKVYHGWLFEGVGREKAEELLQLPSNRVGSFMIRESETQRGYYSLSIKHRHVKHYRIYRLPNNWYYVSPRLTFQCLEDLVNHYSGQTY
;
A
#
# COMPACT_ATOMS: atom_id res chain seq x y z
N MET A 1 9.80 -18.41 -69.22
CA MET A 1 8.70 -18.71 -68.28
C MET A 1 8.76 -17.70 -67.15
N GLY A 2 7.69 -16.91 -67.00
CA GLY A 2 7.26 -16.12 -65.84
C GLY A 2 8.27 -15.40 -64.92
N ASN A 3 8.39 -14.08 -65.08
CA ASN A 3 8.80 -13.16 -64.01
C ASN A 3 7.66 -13.03 -62.98
N VAL A 4 7.99 -13.01 -61.68
CA VAL A 4 7.14 -12.41 -60.64
C VAL A 4 8.01 -11.59 -59.70
N LEU A 5 7.76 -10.27 -59.72
CA LEU A 5 8.15 -9.28 -58.73
C LEU A 5 7.26 -9.43 -57.48
N LYS A 6 7.81 -9.19 -56.27
CA LYS A 6 7.26 -8.20 -55.31
C LYS A 6 8.01 -8.18 -53.95
N ASN A 7 8.45 -6.96 -53.63
CA ASN A 7 8.43 -6.25 -52.35
C ASN A 7 9.17 -6.78 -51.10
N ALA A 8 10.17 -5.98 -50.68
CA ALA A 8 10.38 -5.62 -49.27
C ALA A 8 9.39 -4.46 -48.90
N PRO A 9 9.12 -4.07 -47.63
CA PRO A 9 10.16 -3.76 -46.62
C PRO A 9 9.82 -4.03 -45.12
N ALA A 10 10.79 -3.66 -44.30
CA ALA A 10 10.70 -3.06 -42.96
C ALA A 10 10.60 -3.97 -41.72
N GLN A 11 11.66 -3.81 -40.91
CA GLN A 11 11.76 -4.12 -39.50
C GLN A 11 10.57 -3.53 -38.71
N SER A 12 10.09 -4.26 -37.72
CA SER A 12 9.68 -3.67 -36.45
C SER A 12 9.96 -4.69 -35.36
N GLY A 13 10.97 -4.38 -34.54
CA GLY A 13 11.18 -5.09 -33.30
C GLY A 13 10.02 -4.78 -32.39
N ASP A 14 9.22 -5.79 -32.09
CA ASP A 14 8.30 -5.74 -30.97
C ASP A 14 9.03 -6.33 -29.77
N SER A 15 10.02 -5.56 -29.29
CA SER A 15 10.52 -5.71 -27.93
C SER A 15 9.40 -5.24 -27.03
N ASN A 16 8.43 -6.12 -26.81
CA ASN A 16 7.39 -5.93 -25.83
C ASN A 16 8.12 -5.68 -24.50
N PRO A 17 8.03 -4.49 -23.88
CA PRO A 17 8.57 -4.34 -22.55
C PRO A 17 7.75 -5.30 -21.69
N ALA A 18 8.43 -6.32 -21.15
CA ALA A 18 7.89 -7.13 -20.08
C ALA A 18 7.19 -6.18 -19.08
N PRO A 19 5.99 -6.50 -18.57
CA PRO A 19 5.35 -5.64 -17.60
C PRO A 19 6.32 -5.46 -16.44
N THR A 20 6.90 -4.27 -16.35
CA THR A 20 7.65 -3.76 -15.22
C THR A 20 6.65 -3.55 -14.09
N GLY A 21 6.22 -4.67 -13.49
CA GLY A 21 5.48 -4.75 -12.24
C GLY A 21 6.30 -5.51 -11.21
N ALA A 22 7.61 -5.24 -11.18
CA ALA A 22 8.52 -5.79 -10.20
C ALA A 22 8.64 -4.76 -9.08
N GLU A 23 8.36 -5.21 -7.85
CA GLU A 23 8.46 -4.50 -6.56
C GLU A 23 7.19 -3.74 -6.09
N ASN A 24 6.49 -4.38 -5.13
CA ASN A 24 5.66 -3.76 -4.07
C ASN A 24 4.13 -3.68 -4.22
N ASP A 25 3.46 -4.76 -4.64
CA ASP A 25 2.02 -4.94 -4.38
C ASP A 25 1.77 -5.66 -3.05
N ILE A 26 2.21 -5.04 -1.95
CA ILE A 26 1.94 -5.52 -0.59
C ILE A 26 0.59 -4.97 -0.14
N LEU A 27 -0.23 -5.86 0.41
CA LEU A 27 -1.50 -5.52 1.01
C LEU A 27 -1.50 -5.86 2.50
N VAL A 28 -2.40 -5.22 3.23
CA VAL A 28 -2.77 -5.61 4.59
C VAL A 28 -4.26 -5.93 4.64
N ALA A 29 -4.63 -7.01 5.31
CA ALA A 29 -6.04 -7.33 5.57
C ALA A 29 -6.63 -6.34 6.59
N LEU A 30 -7.78 -5.77 6.25
CA LEU A 30 -8.51 -4.79 7.07
C LEU A 30 -9.59 -5.44 7.95
N CYS A 31 -9.84 -6.74 7.82
CA CYS A 31 -10.70 -7.49 8.70
C CYS A 31 -10.34 -8.98 8.63
N ASP A 32 -10.85 -9.75 9.57
CA ASP A 32 -10.89 -11.20 9.45
C ASP A 32 -11.80 -11.57 8.27
N TYR A 33 -11.26 -12.36 7.33
CA TYR A 33 -11.98 -12.77 6.14
C TYR A 33 -11.87 -14.27 5.87
N PRO A 34 -12.98 -14.97 5.57
CA PRO A 34 -14.36 -14.51 5.78
C PRO A 34 -14.64 -14.12 7.24
N SER A 35 -15.76 -13.43 7.48
CA SER A 35 -16.17 -13.11 8.86
C SER A 35 -16.24 -14.40 9.69
N PRO A 36 -15.81 -14.38 10.97
CA PRO A 36 -15.96 -15.50 11.90
C PRO A 36 -17.39 -16.04 11.99
N ASP A 37 -18.40 -15.21 11.73
CA ASP A 37 -19.81 -15.59 11.73
C ASP A 37 -20.20 -16.51 10.55
N ILE A 38 -19.38 -16.51 9.48
CA ILE A 38 -19.60 -17.30 8.26
C ILE A 38 -18.75 -18.56 8.31
N SER A 39 -17.46 -18.42 8.61
CA SER A 39 -16.50 -19.53 8.66
C SER A 39 -15.24 -19.15 9.44
N GLU A 40 -14.35 -20.12 9.65
CA GLU A 40 -13.02 -19.82 10.15
C GLU A 40 -12.29 -18.86 9.17
N PRO A 41 -11.76 -17.72 9.65
CA PRO A 41 -11.08 -16.76 8.80
C PRO A 41 -9.78 -17.34 8.22
N ILE A 42 -9.65 -17.25 6.90
CA ILE A 42 -8.44 -17.66 6.17
C ILE A 42 -7.39 -16.55 6.12
N PHE A 43 -7.83 -15.30 6.26
CA PHE A 43 -6.99 -14.13 6.43
C PHE A 43 -7.39 -13.41 7.70
N ARG A 44 -6.40 -12.99 8.50
CA ARG A 44 -6.62 -12.29 9.77
C ARG A 44 -6.38 -10.80 9.62
N LEU A 45 -7.09 -9.98 10.40
CA LEU A 45 -6.84 -8.55 10.51
C LEU A 45 -5.34 -8.25 10.71
N GLY A 46 -4.79 -7.37 9.87
CA GLY A 46 -3.38 -6.98 9.91
C GLY A 46 -2.43 -7.96 9.20
N GLU A 47 -2.92 -9.06 8.64
CA GLU A 47 -2.11 -10.01 7.90
C GLU A 47 -1.59 -9.38 6.60
N LYS A 48 -0.30 -9.59 6.33
CA LYS A 48 0.31 -9.14 5.08
C LYS A 48 0.00 -10.12 3.98
N LEU A 49 -0.45 -9.60 2.85
CA LEU A 49 -0.82 -10.36 1.67
C LEU A 49 -0.08 -9.81 0.46
N ARG A 50 0.16 -10.65 -0.54
CA ARG A 50 0.67 -10.24 -1.86
C ARG A 50 -0.44 -10.40 -2.88
N ILE A 51 -0.60 -9.42 -3.75
CA ILE A 51 -1.58 -9.52 -4.83
C ILE A 51 -1.13 -10.50 -5.92
N ILE A 52 -2.10 -11.15 -6.56
CA ILE A 52 -1.90 -12.02 -7.73
C ILE A 52 -2.71 -11.48 -8.92
N SER A 53 -4.00 -11.20 -8.73
CA SER A 53 -4.86 -10.60 -9.76
C SER A 53 -5.98 -9.75 -9.15
N GLN A 54 -6.54 -8.84 -9.96
CA GLN A 54 -7.68 -7.99 -9.61
C GLN A 54 -8.78 -8.15 -10.66
N GLU A 55 -9.94 -8.62 -10.24
CA GLU A 55 -11.07 -8.91 -11.14
C GLU A 55 -12.37 -8.44 -10.50
N GLY A 56 -13.04 -7.43 -11.09
CA GLY A 56 -14.41 -7.06 -10.70
C GLY A 56 -14.63 -6.71 -9.22
N GLY A 57 -13.61 -6.16 -8.53
CA GLY A 57 -13.65 -5.83 -7.10
C GLY A 57 -13.20 -6.96 -6.16
N TRP A 58 -12.94 -8.15 -6.70
CA TRP A 58 -12.37 -9.29 -5.99
C TRP A 58 -10.90 -9.45 -6.32
N TRP A 59 -10.09 -9.62 -5.28
CA TRP A 59 -8.65 -9.64 -5.42
C TRP A 59 -8.15 -11.02 -5.03
N ARG A 60 -7.42 -11.65 -5.95
CA ARG A 60 -6.74 -12.91 -5.69
C ARG A 60 -5.43 -12.60 -5.00
N VAL A 61 -5.22 -13.16 -3.82
CA VAL A 61 -4.10 -12.83 -2.93
C VAL A 61 -3.48 -14.08 -2.33
N ILE A 62 -2.21 -13.99 -1.95
CA ILE A 62 -1.50 -15.03 -1.19
C ILE A 62 -0.95 -14.45 0.10
N SER A 63 -1.15 -15.17 1.20
CA SER A 63 -0.58 -14.81 2.50
C SER A 63 0.93 -14.98 2.51
N PHE A 64 1.64 -14.01 3.11
CA PHE A 64 3.08 -14.15 3.37
C PHE A 64 3.37 -15.19 4.47
N ILE A 65 2.44 -15.40 5.40
CA ILE A 65 2.61 -16.27 6.56
C ILE A 65 2.15 -17.69 6.24
N THR A 66 0.88 -17.86 5.86
CA THR A 66 0.27 -19.17 5.67
C THR A 66 0.54 -19.75 4.29
N ARG A 67 1.05 -18.94 3.35
CA ARG A 67 1.18 -19.28 1.91
C ARG A 67 -0.13 -19.72 1.25
N ARG A 68 -1.26 -19.49 1.92
CA ARG A 68 -2.60 -19.79 1.40
C ARG A 68 -2.98 -18.74 0.39
N GLU A 69 -3.51 -19.21 -0.73
CA GLU A 69 -4.06 -18.39 -1.78
C GLU A 69 -5.59 -18.41 -1.74
N ASN A 70 -6.21 -17.25 -1.86
CA ASN A 70 -7.67 -17.15 -1.94
C ASN A 70 -8.11 -15.78 -2.51
N TYR A 71 -9.41 -15.61 -2.69
CA TYR A 71 -10.02 -14.35 -3.04
C TYR A 71 -10.45 -13.58 -1.79
N ILE A 72 -10.30 -12.26 -1.83
CA ILE A 72 -10.78 -11.34 -0.80
C ILE A 72 -11.40 -10.11 -1.50
N PRO A 73 -12.50 -9.52 -0.97
CA PRO A 73 -13.02 -8.26 -1.48
C PRO A 73 -11.98 -7.14 -1.39
N GLY A 74 -11.89 -6.28 -2.40
CA GLY A 74 -10.94 -5.18 -2.44
C GLY A 74 -11.12 -4.16 -1.31
N ASN A 75 -12.33 -4.01 -0.76
CA ASN A 75 -12.61 -3.16 0.40
C ASN A 75 -12.19 -3.78 1.75
N CYS A 76 -11.80 -5.06 1.76
CA CYS A 76 -11.27 -5.74 2.94
C CYS A 76 -9.72 -5.69 2.98
N VAL A 77 -9.08 -4.98 2.07
CA VAL A 77 -7.62 -4.84 2.00
C VAL A 77 -7.20 -3.39 1.79
N ALA A 78 -6.02 -3.05 2.27
CA ALA A 78 -5.36 -1.78 1.96
C ALA A 78 -4.00 -2.03 1.31
N LYS A 79 -3.60 -1.15 0.40
CA LYS A 79 -2.28 -1.20 -0.22
C LYS A 79 -1.24 -0.57 0.70
N VAL A 80 -0.04 -1.14 0.71
CA VAL A 80 1.07 -0.70 1.54
C VAL A 80 2.30 -0.44 0.66
N TYR A 81 2.72 0.81 0.61
CA TYR A 81 3.93 1.26 -0.08
C TYR A 81 5.03 1.57 0.93
N HIS A 82 6.29 1.25 0.59
CA HIS A 82 7.47 1.46 1.44
C HIS A 82 7.39 0.85 2.85
N GLY A 83 6.40 -0.01 3.12
CA GLY A 83 6.12 -0.59 4.43
C GLY A 83 5.45 0.35 5.44
N TRP A 84 5.23 1.62 5.12
CA TRP A 84 4.66 2.62 6.05
C TRP A 84 3.60 3.54 5.43
N LEU A 85 3.43 3.59 4.11
CA LEU A 85 2.40 4.38 3.44
C LEU A 85 1.21 3.49 3.08
N PHE A 86 0.04 3.78 3.63
CA PHE A 86 -1.17 2.99 3.49
C PHE A 86 -2.23 3.75 2.68
N GLU A 87 -2.78 3.08 1.67
CA GLU A 87 -3.89 3.57 0.85
C GLU A 87 -5.14 2.70 1.14
N GLY A 88 -6.28 3.34 1.40
CA GLY A 88 -7.52 2.65 1.80
C GLY A 88 -7.65 2.38 3.29
N VAL A 89 -6.90 3.09 4.15
CA VAL A 89 -6.99 2.96 5.61
C VAL A 89 -7.55 4.25 6.21
N GLY A 90 -8.78 4.17 6.72
CA GLY A 90 -9.41 5.22 7.50
C GLY A 90 -8.84 5.37 8.91
N ARG A 91 -9.32 6.39 9.65
CA ARG A 91 -8.85 6.69 11.00
C ARG A 91 -9.07 5.51 11.96
N GLU A 92 -10.28 4.99 12.03
CA GLU A 92 -10.66 3.90 12.94
C GLU A 92 -9.88 2.62 12.63
N LYS A 93 -9.78 2.28 11.35
CA LYS A 93 -9.03 1.12 10.88
C LYS A 93 -7.53 1.21 11.22
N ALA A 94 -6.94 2.40 11.13
CA ALA A 94 -5.56 2.62 11.56
C ALA A 94 -5.39 2.40 13.07
N GLU A 95 -6.37 2.78 13.88
CA GLU A 95 -6.34 2.53 15.32
C GLU A 95 -6.36 1.04 15.63
N GLU A 96 -7.27 0.28 15.01
CA GLU A 96 -7.34 -1.17 15.16
C GLU A 96 -6.02 -1.86 14.75
N LEU A 97 -5.49 -1.52 13.56
CA LEU A 97 -4.27 -2.12 13.03
C LEU A 97 -3.07 -1.82 13.94
N LEU A 98 -2.90 -0.58 14.40
CA LEU A 98 -1.80 -0.21 15.28
C LEU A 98 -1.95 -0.84 16.67
N GLN A 99 -3.16 -1.10 17.15
CA GLN A 99 -3.39 -1.73 18.44
C GLN A 99 -3.14 -3.25 18.44
N LEU A 100 -2.96 -3.87 17.27
CA LEU A 100 -2.62 -5.30 17.19
C LEU A 100 -1.41 -5.65 18.09
N PRO A 101 -1.41 -6.83 18.74
CA PRO A 101 -0.35 -7.23 19.69
C PRO A 101 1.05 -7.30 19.09
N SER A 102 1.16 -7.53 17.78
CA SER A 102 2.43 -7.55 17.03
C SER A 102 3.12 -6.19 16.94
N ASN A 103 2.38 -5.10 17.18
CA ASN A 103 2.91 -3.74 17.10
C ASN A 103 3.42 -3.23 18.45
N ARG A 104 4.59 -2.60 18.45
CA ARG A 104 5.22 -1.99 19.62
C ARG A 104 4.92 -0.49 19.72
N VAL A 105 5.13 0.11 20.89
CA VAL A 105 5.07 1.57 21.03
C VAL A 105 6.06 2.20 20.03
N GLY A 106 5.60 3.21 19.30
CA GLY A 106 6.34 3.81 18.19
C GLY A 106 6.06 3.20 16.82
N SER A 107 5.35 2.06 16.72
CA SER A 107 4.81 1.60 15.43
C SER A 107 3.93 2.70 14.81
N PHE A 108 4.05 2.94 13.52
CA PHE A 108 3.36 4.02 12.84
C PHE A 108 2.90 3.63 11.43
N MET A 109 2.02 4.45 10.88
CA MET A 109 1.67 4.45 9.46
C MET A 109 1.33 5.85 9.01
N ILE A 110 1.62 6.16 7.75
CA ILE A 110 1.08 7.31 7.05
C ILE A 110 -0.08 6.80 6.20
N ARG A 111 -1.28 7.34 6.41
CA ARG A 111 -2.46 7.01 5.61
C ARG A 111 -2.80 8.16 4.68
N GLU A 112 -3.08 7.85 3.42
CA GLU A 112 -3.68 8.81 2.49
C GLU A 112 -5.16 9.03 2.84
N SER A 113 -5.65 10.25 2.67
CA SER A 113 -7.06 10.58 2.88
C SER A 113 -7.94 9.88 1.84
N GLU A 114 -8.96 9.18 2.31
CA GLU A 114 -9.96 8.50 1.47
C GLU A 114 -10.78 9.49 0.62
N THR A 115 -10.90 10.74 1.06
CA THR A 115 -11.71 11.78 0.39
C THR A 115 -10.90 12.81 -0.39
N GLN A 116 -9.59 12.92 -0.15
CA GLN A 116 -8.73 13.90 -0.80
C GLN A 116 -7.34 13.35 -1.08
N ARG A 117 -7.10 12.97 -2.34
CA ARG A 117 -5.77 12.51 -2.78
C ARG A 117 -4.68 13.54 -2.50
N GLY A 118 -3.51 13.06 -2.08
CA GLY A 118 -2.37 13.89 -1.72
C GLY A 118 -2.45 14.56 -0.34
N TYR A 119 -3.50 14.29 0.45
CA TYR A 119 -3.56 14.64 1.87
C TYR A 119 -3.25 13.43 2.71
N TYR A 120 -2.38 13.61 3.71
CA TYR A 120 -1.88 12.50 4.52
C TYR A 120 -2.09 12.74 6.01
N SER A 121 -2.19 11.65 6.76
CA SER A 121 -2.18 11.66 8.23
C SER A 121 -1.21 10.63 8.75
N LEU A 122 -0.38 11.03 9.71
CA LEU A 122 0.51 10.14 10.45
C LEU A 122 -0.23 9.59 11.68
N SER A 123 -0.32 8.28 11.79
CA SER A 123 -0.93 7.57 12.92
C SER A 123 0.16 6.79 13.66
N ILE A 124 0.30 6.98 14.98
CA ILE A 124 1.39 6.39 15.78
C ILE A 124 0.83 5.69 17.02
N LYS A 125 1.29 4.46 17.27
CA LYS A 125 1.00 3.71 18.51
C LYS A 125 1.74 4.32 19.70
N HIS A 126 0.99 4.74 20.71
CA HIS A 126 1.46 5.11 22.04
C HIS A 126 0.56 4.40 23.09
N ARG A 127 0.28 4.99 24.26
CA ARG A 127 -0.81 4.54 25.16
C ARG A 127 -2.17 4.51 24.44
N HIS A 128 -2.41 5.52 23.63
CA HIS A 128 -3.49 5.57 22.64
C HIS A 128 -2.86 5.93 21.28
N VAL A 129 -3.54 5.58 20.19
CA VAL A 129 -3.06 5.97 18.86
C VAL A 129 -3.22 7.49 18.69
N LYS A 130 -2.11 8.16 18.35
CA LYS A 130 -2.10 9.59 18.07
C LYS A 130 -2.14 9.81 16.57
N HIS A 131 -2.92 10.80 16.14
CA HIS A 131 -3.07 11.19 14.73
C HIS A 131 -2.55 12.61 14.53
N TYR A 132 -1.68 12.79 13.56
CA TYR A 132 -1.14 14.08 13.16
C TYR A 132 -1.45 14.32 11.68
N ARG A 133 -1.99 15.49 11.37
CA ARG A 133 -2.17 15.90 9.98
C ARG A 133 -0.81 16.25 9.37
N ILE A 134 -0.52 15.70 8.20
CA ILE A 134 0.62 16.12 7.39
C ILE A 134 0.11 17.16 6.41
N TYR A 135 0.65 18.37 6.52
CA TYR A 135 0.32 19.48 5.65
C TYR A 135 1.29 19.51 4.46
N ARG A 136 0.80 20.00 3.33
CA ARG A 136 1.58 20.22 2.11
C ARG A 136 1.60 21.70 1.79
N LEU A 137 2.80 22.25 1.61
CA LEU A 137 3.05 23.64 1.23
C LEU A 137 2.88 23.84 -0.28
N PRO A 138 2.70 25.09 -0.76
CA PRO A 138 2.62 25.39 -2.20
C PRO A 138 3.86 24.96 -3.00
N ASN A 139 5.03 24.89 -2.36
CA ASN A 139 6.27 24.38 -2.95
C ASN A 139 6.38 22.84 -2.93
N ASN A 140 5.29 22.13 -2.61
CA ASN A 140 5.18 20.68 -2.49
C ASN A 140 5.89 20.03 -1.29
N TRP A 141 6.44 20.81 -0.36
CA TRP A 141 7.07 20.25 0.83
C TRP A 141 6.03 19.85 1.88
N TYR A 142 6.37 18.85 2.69
CA TYR A 142 5.52 18.29 3.74
C TYR A 142 5.96 18.77 5.13
N TYR A 143 5.00 18.90 6.05
CA TYR A 143 5.31 19.12 7.45
C TYR A 143 4.22 18.59 8.38
N VAL A 144 4.62 18.23 9.60
CA VAL A 144 3.71 18.03 10.76
C VAL A 144 3.77 19.24 11.69
N SER A 145 4.98 19.81 11.86
CA SER A 145 5.23 21.03 12.62
C SER A 145 5.81 22.09 11.68
N PRO A 146 5.28 23.33 11.65
CA PRO A 146 5.77 24.36 10.72
C PRO A 146 7.26 24.71 10.84
N ARG A 147 7.91 24.35 11.95
CA ARG A 147 9.34 24.56 12.19
C ARG A 147 10.24 23.61 11.39
N LEU A 148 9.68 22.54 10.84
CA LEU A 148 10.43 21.49 10.18
C LEU A 148 9.66 20.95 8.97
N THR A 149 10.25 21.16 7.80
CA THR A 149 9.66 20.84 6.50
C THR A 149 10.53 19.83 5.75
N PHE A 150 9.92 19.04 4.88
CA PHE A 150 10.53 17.91 4.19
C PHE A 150 10.17 17.90 2.70
N GLN A 151 11.07 17.47 1.83
CA GLN A 151 10.80 17.48 0.38
C GLN A 151 9.87 16.32 -0.02
N CYS A 152 9.95 15.19 0.69
CA CYS A 152 9.08 14.05 0.50
C CYS A 152 8.64 13.43 1.85
N LEU A 153 7.70 12.48 1.79
CA LEU A 153 7.24 11.76 2.98
C LEU A 153 8.33 10.84 3.56
N GLU A 154 9.24 10.34 2.73
CA GLU A 154 10.36 9.49 3.16
C GLU A 154 11.32 10.26 4.07
N ASP A 155 11.71 11.49 3.69
CA ASP A 155 12.52 12.37 4.55
C ASP A 155 11.87 12.62 5.91
N LEU A 156 10.55 12.83 5.92
CA LEU A 156 9.76 13.02 7.13
C LEU A 156 9.84 11.77 8.02
N VAL A 157 9.65 10.59 7.44
CA VAL A 157 9.74 9.31 8.16
C VAL A 157 11.14 9.07 8.71
N ASN A 158 12.19 9.29 7.90
CA ASN A 158 13.57 9.10 8.28
C ASN A 158 13.96 10.00 9.46
N HIS A 159 13.51 11.26 9.44
CA HIS A 159 13.72 12.19 10.54
C HIS A 159 13.05 11.73 11.85
N TYR A 160 11.76 11.41 11.83
CA TYR A 160 11.04 11.04 13.05
C TYR A 160 11.35 9.61 13.56
N SER A 161 11.88 8.74 12.70
CA SER A 161 12.34 7.40 13.09
C SER A 161 13.76 7.37 13.67
N GLY A 162 14.45 8.53 13.71
CA GLY A 162 15.82 8.63 14.22
C GLY A 162 16.86 8.05 13.27
N GLN A 163 16.53 7.87 11.99
CA GLN A 163 17.47 7.46 10.94
C GLN A 163 18.16 8.68 10.30
N THR A 164 18.61 9.62 11.12
CA THR A 164 19.49 10.69 10.69
C THR A 164 20.92 10.27 10.99
N TYR A 165 21.74 10.15 9.94
CA TYR A 165 23.18 9.87 9.96
C TYR A 165 23.94 10.64 11.04
#